data_AF-A0A8B4G423-F1
#
_entry.id   AF-A0A8B4G423-F1
#
_cell.length_a   1.000
_cell.length_b   1.000
_cell.length_c   1.000
_cell.angle_alpha   90.00
_cell.angle_beta   90.00
_cell.angle_gamma   90.00
#
_symmetry.space_group_name_H-M   'P 1'
#
loop_
_entity.id
_entity.type
_entity.pdbx_description
1 polymer ?
#
loop_
_entity_poly.entity_id
_entity_poly.type
_entity_poly.pdbx_seq_one_letter_code
_entity_poly.pdbx_strand_id
1 'polypeptide(L)'
;MPIAEIKNRATSLPPLDNAALAAEIQMLKQHGAAWLACIAFVQANRRISLNEAKRLTLSLLVFSNEDKAVFEQACQIMQAEFEQET
;
A
#
# COMPACT_ATOMS: atom_id res chain seq x y z
N MET A 1 4.02 9.22 8.56
CA MET A 1 2.60 9.52 8.82
C MET A 1 1.93 8.27 9.41
N PRO A 2 1.21 8.38 10.54
CA PRO A 2 0.44 7.28 11.13
C PRO A 2 -0.61 6.68 10.17
N ILE A 3 -0.88 5.38 10.27
CA ILE A 3 -1.83 4.69 9.39
C ILE A 3 -3.27 5.23 9.52
N ALA A 4 -3.64 5.73 10.70
CA ALA A 4 -4.95 6.35 10.93
C ALA A 4 -5.13 7.64 10.12
N GLU A 5 -4.11 8.50 10.08
CA GLU A 5 -4.13 9.73 9.28
C GLU A 5 -4.21 9.42 7.78
N ILE A 6 -3.49 8.39 7.34
CA ILE A 6 -3.51 7.94 5.94
C ILE A 6 -4.91 7.46 5.54
N LYS A 7 -5.57 6.68 6.40
CA LYS A 7 -6.95 6.24 6.16
C LYS A 7 -7.95 7.40 6.17
N ASN A 8 -7.77 8.37 7.07
CA ASN A 8 -8.61 9.57 7.10
C ASN A 8 -8.45 10.39 5.80
N ARG A 9 -7.22 10.57 5.32
CA ARG A 9 -6.96 11.23 4.02
C ARG A 9 -7.57 10.44 2.85
N ALA A 10 -7.42 9.12 2.84
CA ALA A 10 -7.95 8.27 1.77
C ALA A 10 -9.48 8.36 1.66
N THR A 11 -10.17 8.45 2.80
CA THR A 11 -11.64 8.48 2.89
C THR A 11 -12.24 9.87 2.70
N SER A 12 -11.47 10.94 2.90
CA SER A 12 -11.92 12.32 2.62
C SER A 12 -11.89 12.67 1.13
N LEU A 13 -11.13 11.91 0.33
CA LEU A 13 -11.04 12.07 -1.11
C LEU A 13 -12.13 11.24 -1.83
N PRO A 14 -12.63 11.70 -2.99
CA PRO A 14 -13.43 10.84 -3.86
C PRO A 14 -12.60 9.63 -4.33
N PRO A 15 -13.25 8.54 -4.81
CA PRO A 15 -12.52 7.42 -5.40
C PRO A 15 -11.64 7.89 -6.55
N LEU A 16 -10.33 7.73 -6.38
CA LEU A 16 -9.33 8.21 -7.32
C LEU A 16 -9.15 7.21 -8.47
N ASP A 17 -8.80 7.71 -9.65
CA ASP A 17 -8.31 6.87 -10.74
C ASP A 17 -6.86 6.43 -10.50
N ASN A 18 -6.31 5.58 -11.36
CA ASN A 18 -4.96 5.03 -11.18
C ASN A 18 -3.86 6.11 -11.25
N ALA A 19 -4.04 7.17 -12.03
CA ALA A 19 -3.05 8.23 -12.15
C ALA A 19 -3.02 9.10 -10.88
N ALA A 20 -4.19 9.47 -10.36
CA ALA A 20 -4.32 10.21 -9.12
C ALA A 20 -3.87 9.36 -7.90
N LEU A 21 -4.15 8.06 -7.90
CA LEU A 21 -3.60 7.13 -6.90
C LEU A 21 -2.08 7.10 -6.94
N ALA A 22 -1.47 7.02 -8.13
CA ALA A 22 -0.01 7.05 -8.26
C ALA A 22 0.60 8.34 -7.70
N ALA A 23 -0.03 9.50 -7.96
CA ALA A 23 0.43 10.78 -7.43
C ALA A 23 0.36 10.85 -5.89
N GLU A 24 -0.75 10.42 -5.29
CA GLU A 24 -0.90 10.38 -3.83
C GLU A 24 0.10 9.40 -3.19
N ILE A 25 0.29 8.23 -3.80
CA ILE A 25 1.21 7.20 -3.30
C ILE A 25 2.67 7.65 -3.44
N GLN A 26 3.02 8.36 -4.52
CA GLN A 26 4.33 8.97 -4.70
C GLN A 26 4.60 10.02 -3.62
N MET A 27 3.62 10.86 -3.31
CA MET A 27 3.73 11.84 -2.25
C MET A 27 3.90 11.15 -0.88
N LEU A 28 3.09 10.14 -0.57
CA LEU A 28 3.22 9.36 0.66
C LEU A 28 4.61 8.72 0.78
N LYS A 29 5.13 8.13 -0.30
CA LYS A 29 6.49 7.54 -0.37
C LYS A 29 7.57 8.59 -0.07
N GLN A 30 7.47 9.78 -0.67
CA GLN A 30 8.40 10.89 -0.42
C GLN A 30 8.39 11.35 1.04
N HIS A 31 7.26 11.21 1.74
CA HIS A 31 7.13 11.51 3.17
C HIS A 31 7.44 10.29 4.06
N GLY A 32 8.11 9.27 3.53
CA GLY A 32 8.57 8.09 4.28
C GLY A 32 7.45 7.13 4.67
N ALA A 33 6.31 7.15 3.99
CA ALA A 33 5.26 6.16 4.23
C ALA A 33 5.74 4.75 3.84
N ALA A 34 5.55 3.80 4.75
CA ALA A 34 5.83 2.39 4.48
C ALA A 34 4.85 1.79 3.45
N TRP A 35 5.26 0.71 2.80
CA TRP A 35 4.48 -0.04 1.82
C TRP A 35 3.05 -0.36 2.27
N LEU A 36 2.89 -0.90 3.48
CA LEU A 36 1.58 -1.25 4.05
C LEU A 36 0.67 -0.03 4.19
N ALA A 37 1.25 1.15 4.44
CA ALA A 37 0.50 2.38 4.59
C ALA A 37 -0.03 2.87 3.22
N CYS A 38 0.79 2.76 2.17
CA CYS A 38 0.38 3.01 0.79
C CYS A 38 -0.75 2.05 0.35
N ILE A 39 -0.66 0.76 0.69
CA ILE A 39 -1.73 -0.21 0.42
C ILE A 39 -3.01 0.15 1.19
N ALA A 40 -2.90 0.53 2.47
CA ALA A 40 -4.04 0.94 3.27
C ALA A 40 -4.74 2.20 2.71
N PHE A 41 -3.99 3.14 2.14
CA PHE A 41 -4.56 4.29 1.43
C PHE A 41 -5.42 3.84 0.24
N VAL A 42 -4.84 3.02 -0.66
CA VAL A 42 -5.55 2.54 -1.86
C VAL A 42 -6.80 1.74 -1.48
N GLN A 43 -6.69 0.87 -0.46
CA GLN A 43 -7.80 0.09 0.05
C GLN A 43 -8.95 0.98 0.52
N ALA A 44 -8.64 1.99 1.34
CA ALA A 44 -9.64 2.88 1.93
C ALA A 44 -10.28 3.81 0.89
N ASN A 45 -9.48 4.34 -0.05
CA ASN A 45 -9.98 5.26 -1.08
C ASN A 45 -10.88 4.55 -2.11
N ARG A 46 -10.47 3.36 -2.58
CA ARG A 46 -11.22 2.59 -3.59
C ARG A 46 -12.29 1.69 -2.98
N ARG A 47 -12.30 1.51 -1.65
CA ARG A 47 -13.20 0.62 -0.91
C ARG A 47 -13.17 -0.82 -1.43
N ILE A 48 -11.95 -1.32 -1.66
CA ILE A 48 -11.68 -2.65 -2.20
C ILE A 48 -11.07 -3.56 -1.14
N SER A 49 -10.92 -4.85 -1.45
CA SER A 49 -10.25 -5.80 -0.55
C SER A 49 -8.77 -5.47 -0.39
N LEU A 50 -8.15 -5.92 0.70
CA LEU A 50 -6.72 -5.73 0.94
C LEU A 50 -5.86 -6.37 -0.17
N ASN A 51 -6.26 -7.53 -0.69
CA ASN A 51 -5.54 -8.21 -1.77
C ASN A 51 -5.63 -7.42 -3.08
N GLU A 52 -6.80 -6.90 -3.42
CA GLU A 52 -6.94 -6.02 -4.60
C GLU A 52 -6.15 -4.73 -4.44
N ALA A 53 -6.18 -4.10 -3.26
CA ALA A 53 -5.38 -2.92 -2.97
C ALA A 53 -3.89 -3.21 -3.12
N LYS A 54 -3.40 -4.33 -2.59
CA LYS A 54 -2.01 -4.78 -2.76
C LYS A 54 -1.64 -4.88 -4.24
N ARG A 55 -2.44 -5.62 -5.03
CA ARG A 55 -2.19 -5.80 -6.47
C ARG A 55 -2.18 -4.46 -7.22
N LEU A 56 -3.15 -3.59 -6.92
CA LEU A 56 -3.25 -2.28 -7.54
C LEU A 56 -2.03 -1.41 -7.19
N THR A 57 -1.68 -1.30 -5.90
CA THR A 57 -0.50 -0.53 -5.46
C THR A 57 0.79 -1.03 -6.09
N LEU A 58 0.99 -2.35 -6.20
CA LEU A 58 2.16 -2.95 -6.85
C LEU A 58 2.18 -2.73 -8.37
N SER A 59 1.03 -2.52 -9.00
CA SER A 59 0.94 -2.19 -10.43
C SER A 59 1.26 -0.72 -10.73
N LEU A 60 1.22 0.17 -9.74
CA LEU A 60 1.58 1.58 -9.92
C LEU A 60 3.09 1.70 -10.15
N LEU A 61 3.50 2.53 -11.12
CA LEU A 61 4.90 2.82 -11.46
C LEU A 61 5.60 3.74 -10.44
N VAL A 62 5.21 3.67 -9.17
CA VAL A 62 5.74 4.46 -8.04
C VAL A 62 6.89 3.72 -7.34
N PHE A 63 6.87 2.40 -7.42
CA PHE A 63 7.82 1.53 -6.74
C PHE A 63 8.71 0.83 -7.77
N SER A 64 10.01 0.77 -7.49
CA SER A 64 10.95 0.03 -8.30
C SER A 64 10.69 -1.48 -8.19
N ASN A 65 11.27 -2.27 -9.09
CA ASN A 65 11.19 -3.73 -8.97
C ASN A 65 11.88 -4.23 -7.69
N GLU A 66 12.94 -3.55 -7.24
CA GLU A 66 13.61 -3.84 -5.97
C GLU A 66 12.70 -3.54 -4.77
N ASP A 67 12.03 -2.38 -4.75
CA ASP A 67 11.08 -2.04 -3.69
C ASP A 67 10.01 -3.14 -3.55
N LYS A 68 9.51 -3.66 -4.68
CA LYS A 68 8.49 -4.71 -4.74
C LYS A 68 9.04 -6.05 -4.23
N ALA A 69 10.24 -6.42 -4.63
CA ALA A 69 10.89 -7.65 -4.18
C ALA A 69 11.11 -7.65 -2.66
N VAL A 70 11.55 -6.52 -2.09
CA VAL A 70 11.71 -6.36 -0.63
C VAL A 70 10.37 -6.52 0.10
N PHE A 71 9.29 -5.95 -0.44
CA PHE A 71 7.96 -6.12 0.13
C PHE A 71 7.49 -7.58 0.09
N GLU A 72 7.66 -8.26 -1.04
CA GLU A 72 7.28 -9.67 -1.20
C GLU A 72 8.08 -10.58 -0.27
N GLN A 73 9.39 -10.34 -0.13
CA GLN A 73 10.23 -11.06 0.81
C GLN A 73 9.77 -10.87 2.26
N ALA A 74 9.43 -9.63 2.66
CA ALA A 74 8.89 -9.36 3.98
C ALA A 74 7.57 -10.10 4.26
N CYS A 75 6.69 -10.20 3.26
CA CYS A 75 5.47 -11.01 3.36
C CYS A 75 5.77 -12.50 3.54
N GLN A 76 6.74 -13.05 2.79
CA GLN A 76 7.13 -14.46 2.88
C GLN A 76 7.73 -14.80 4.24
N ILE A 77 8.61 -13.95 4.76
CA ILE A 77 9.19 -14.11 6.10
C ILE A 77 8.07 -14.13 7.14
N MET A 78 7.20 -13.12 7.12
CA MET A 78 6.09 -13.01 8.08
C MET A 78 5.15 -14.22 8.02
N GLN A 79 4.84 -14.72 6.82
CA GLN A 79 4.04 -15.92 6.66
C GLN A 79 4.72 -17.16 7.25
N ALA A 80 6.02 -17.34 6.97
CA ALA A 80 6.77 -18.48 7.48
C ALA A 80 6.89 -18.49 9.00
N GLU A 81 7.04 -17.32 9.63
CA GLU A 81 7.05 -17.19 11.10
C GLU A 81 5.68 -17.55 11.70
N PHE A 82 4.58 -17.03 11.14
CA PHE A 82 3.24 -17.34 11.65
C PHE A 82 2.83 -18.79 11.42
N GLU A 83 3.26 -19.43 10.34
CA GLU A 83 3.01 -20.86 10.11
C GLU A 83 3.76 -21.74 11.13
N GLN A 84 4.95 -21.33 11.59
CA GLN A 84 5.71 -22.06 12.61
C GLN A 84 5.11 -21.97 14.03
N GLU A 85 4.25 -20.98 14.28
CA GLU A 85 3.51 -20.85 15.55
C GLU A 85 2.30 -21.82 15.66
N THR A 86 2.05 -22.64 14.64
CA THR A 86 0.89 -23.57 14.53
C THR A 86 1.31 -25.03 14.62
#